data_AF-A0AAW2EAS4-F1
#
_entry.id   AF-A0AAW2EAS4-F1
#
_cell.length_a   1.000
_cell.length_b   1.000
_cell.length_c   1.000
_cell.angle_alpha   90.00
_cell.angle_beta   90.00
_cell.angle_gamma   90.00
#
_symmetry.space_group_name_H-M   'P 1'
#
loop_
_entity.id
_entity.type
_entity.pdbx_description
1 polymer ?
#
loop_
_entity_poly.entity_id
_entity_poly.type
_entity_poly.pdbx_seq_one_letter_code
_entity_poly.pdbx_strand_id
1 'polypeptide(L)'
;MCLYCALGEILVAQCNGIYYAAYKNQWYSMDPKLTRNLLFIMMRGSKPVYLTAGKIFPVTMTTFCGLIKTSVGYISVLHTTRN
;
A
#
# COMPACT_ATOMS: atom_id res chain seq x y z
N MET A 1 9.01 0.32 -12.92
CA MET A 1 7.80 -0.11 -12.17
C MET A 1 8.12 -0.83 -10.86
N CYS A 2 9.03 -1.82 -10.80
CA CYS A 2 9.43 -2.45 -9.52
C CYS A 2 9.82 -1.45 -8.44
N LEU A 3 10.68 -0.48 -8.76
CA LEU A 3 11.14 0.53 -7.79
C LEU A 3 9.96 1.30 -7.18
N TYR A 4 8.98 1.66 -8.01
CA TYR A 4 7.80 2.41 -7.58
C TYR A 4 6.88 1.57 -6.69
N CYS A 5 6.73 0.27 -7.01
CA CYS A 5 5.99 -0.68 -6.17
C CYS A 5 6.70 -0.87 -4.82
N ALA A 6 8.03 -1.06 -4.83
CA ALA A 6 8.82 -1.23 -3.62
C ALA A 6 8.73 -0.01 -2.70
N LEU A 7 8.87 1.21 -3.25
CA LEU A 7 8.70 2.44 -2.48
C LEU A 7 7.27 2.60 -1.94
N GLY A 8 6.27 2.19 -2.72
CA GLY A 8 4.87 2.21 -2.29
C GLY A 8 4.61 1.28 -1.11
N GLU A 9 5.13 0.05 -1.16
CA GLU A 9 5.03 -0.91 -0.04
C GLU A 9 5.74 -0.39 1.22
N ILE A 10 6.94 0.18 1.08
CA ILE A 10 7.68 0.76 2.22
C ILE A 10 6.88 1.90 2.85
N LEU A 11 6.29 2.78 2.04
CA LEU A 11 5.48 3.89 2.53
C LEU A 11 4.22 3.38 3.27
N VAL A 12 3.52 2.39 2.71
CA VAL A 12 2.36 1.76 3.35
C VAL A 12 2.75 1.14 4.69
N ALA A 13 3.86 0.41 4.74
CA ALA A 13 4.35 -0.23 5.96
C ALA A 13 4.68 0.81 7.05
N GLN A 14 5.37 1.90 6.70
CA GLN A 14 5.66 3.01 7.61
C GLN A 14 4.39 3.65 8.15
N CYS A 15 3.42 3.98 7.28
CA CYS A 15 2.14 4.56 7.70
C CYS A 15 1.37 3.63 8.65
N ASN A 16 1.36 2.33 8.37
CA ASN A 16 0.70 1.35 9.23
C ASN A 16 1.42 1.20 10.59
N GLY A 17 2.76 1.29 10.60
CA GLY A 17 3.55 1.32 11.82
C GLY A 17 3.22 2.52 12.72
N ILE A 18 3.08 3.71 12.13
CA ILE A 18 2.67 4.93 12.86
C ILE A 18 1.25 4.76 13.42
N TYR A 19 0.33 4.23 12.62
CA TYR A 19 -1.04 3.96 13.06
C TYR A 19 -1.07 3.01 14.26
N TYR A 20 -0.34 1.90 14.20
CA TYR A 20 -0.27 0.93 15.29
C TYR A 20 0.41 1.50 16.54
N ALA A 21 1.49 2.27 16.38
CA ALA A 21 2.16 2.94 17.48
C ALA A 21 1.25 3.97 18.17
N ALA A 22 0.48 4.74 17.40
CA ALA A 22 -0.51 5.66 17.93
C ALA A 22 -1.62 4.89 18.68
N TYR A 23 -2.13 3.80 18.11
CA TYR A 23 -3.18 2.97 18.71
C TYR A 23 -2.74 2.33 20.04
N LYS A 24 -1.50 1.85 20.11
CA LYS A 24 -0.92 1.23 21.31
C LYS A 24 -0.62 2.24 22.43
N ASN A 25 -0.57 3.53 22.11
CA ASN A 25 -0.26 4.57 23.09
C ASN A 25 -1.44 4.75 24.08
N GLN A 26 -1.16 5.18 25.31
CA GLN A 26 -2.21 5.44 26.32
C GLN A 26 -2.92 6.78 26.05
N TRP A 27 -3.53 6.91 24.87
CA TRP A 27 -4.15 8.13 24.35
C TRP A 27 -5.28 8.66 25.23
N TYR A 28 -5.88 7.80 26.04
CA TYR A 28 -6.93 8.12 27.01
C TYR A 28 -6.42 8.83 28.27
N SER A 29 -5.11 8.77 28.54
CA SER A 29 -4.46 9.46 29.67
C SER A 29 -3.73 10.74 29.25
N MET A 30 -3.73 11.09 27.96
CA MET A 30 -3.08 12.29 27.43
C MET A 30 -3.99 13.52 27.49
N ASP A 31 -3.38 14.70 27.34
CA ASP A 31 -4.12 15.96 27.24
C ASP A 31 -5.17 15.90 26.12
N PRO A 32 -6.42 16.34 26.35
CA PRO A 32 -7.51 16.22 25.39
C PRO A 32 -7.22 16.87 24.03
N LYS A 33 -6.36 17.90 23.99
CA LYS A 33 -5.95 18.57 22.75
C LYS A 33 -5.04 17.66 21.92
N LEU A 34 -4.15 16.92 22.57
CA LEU A 34 -3.26 15.94 21.94
C LEU A 34 -4.02 14.67 21.52
N THR A 35 -4.92 14.19 22.37
CA THR A 35 -5.77 13.03 22.08
C THR A 35 -6.63 13.26 20.84
N ARG A 36 -7.22 14.46 20.68
CA ARG A 36 -7.99 14.81 19.49
C ARG A 36 -7.16 14.75 18.22
N ASN A 37 -5.92 15.27 18.24
CA ASN A 37 -5.01 15.18 17.11
C ASN A 37 -4.62 13.73 16.78
N LEU A 38 -4.35 12.93 17.81
CA LEU A 38 -4.03 11.51 17.67
C LEU A 38 -5.20 10.73 17.05
N LEU A 39 -6.43 11.04 17.45
CA LEU A 39 -7.65 10.45 16.92
C LEU A 39 -7.82 10.73 15.42
N PHE A 40 -7.51 11.95 14.98
CA PHE A 40 -7.51 12.28 13.54
C PHE A 40 -6.48 11.46 12.76
N ILE A 41 -5.28 11.30 13.32
CA ILE A 41 -4.22 10.48 12.70
C ILE A 41 -4.66 9.01 12.63
N MET A 42 -5.27 8.47 13.69
CA MET A 42 -5.82 7.12 13.68
C MET A 42 -6.95 6.96 12.66
N MET A 43 -7.92 7.88 12.63
CA MET A 43 -9.00 7.83 11.64
C MET A 43 -8.48 7.87 10.21
N ARG A 44 -7.43 8.66 9.93
CA ARG A 44 -6.78 8.71 8.62
C ARG A 44 -5.96 7.45 8.33
N GLY A 45 -5.21 6.96 9.31
CA GLY A 45 -4.32 5.79 9.18
C GLY A 45 -5.08 4.46 9.09
N SER A 46 -6.32 4.40 9.58
CA SER A 46 -7.20 3.23 9.42
C SER A 46 -7.53 2.94 7.96
N LYS A 47 -7.44 3.95 7.07
CA LYS A 47 -7.50 3.72 5.63
C LYS A 47 -6.09 3.48 5.08
N PRO A 48 -5.78 2.26 4.60
CA PRO A 48 -4.47 1.99 4.01
C PRO A 48 -4.17 2.95 2.86
N VAL A 49 -2.99 3.57 2.90
CA VAL A 49 -2.53 4.55 1.90
C VAL A 49 -2.06 3.82 0.66
N TYR A 50 -2.98 3.32 -0.15
CA TYR A 50 -2.59 2.69 -1.42
C TYR A 50 -2.22 3.76 -2.45
N LEU A 51 -0.95 3.80 -2.84
CA LEU A 51 -0.53 4.50 -4.04
C LEU A 51 -1.25 3.86 -5.23
N THR A 52 -2.16 4.58 -5.87
CA THR A 52 -2.97 4.05 -6.99
C THR A 52 -2.46 4.64 -8.30
N ALA A 53 -2.07 3.82 -9.27
CA ALA A 53 -1.69 4.27 -10.60
C ALA A 53 -2.93 4.73 -11.36
N GLY A 54 -3.01 6.03 -11.66
CA GLY A 54 -4.11 6.63 -12.42
C GLY A 54 -5.51 6.47 -11.80
N LYS A 55 -5.61 6.17 -10.49
CA LYS A 55 -6.84 5.72 -9.78
C LYS A 55 -7.43 4.36 -10.24
N ILE A 56 -6.76 3.63 -11.12
CA ILE A 56 -7.32 2.40 -11.70
C ILE A 56 -6.81 1.16 -10.94
N PHE A 57 -5.53 1.14 -10.56
CA PHE A 57 -4.93 -0.03 -9.90
C PHE A 57 -3.99 0.37 -8.76
N PRO A 58 -4.04 -0.32 -7.60
CA PRO A 58 -3.07 -0.11 -6.54
C PRO A 58 -1.68 -0.56 -7.02
N VAL A 59 -0.69 0.30 -6.82
CA VAL A 59 0.72 0.03 -7.09
C VAL A 59 1.27 -0.83 -5.96
N THR A 60 1.04 -2.14 -6.07
CA THR A 60 1.58 -3.14 -5.14
C THR A 60 2.47 -4.12 -5.88
N MET A 61 3.36 -4.79 -5.14
CA MET A 61 4.20 -5.84 -5.74
C MET A 61 3.36 -6.96 -6.36
N THR A 62 2.23 -7.28 -5.73
CA THR A 62 1.27 -8.29 -6.21
C THR A 62 0.72 -7.94 -7.59
N THR A 63 0.29 -6.70 -7.80
CA THR A 63 -0.23 -6.23 -9.09
C THR A 63 0.86 -6.25 -10.15
N PHE A 64 2.08 -5.85 -9.81
CA PHE A 64 3.22 -5.92 -10.73
C PHE A 64 3.56 -7.35 -11.14
N CYS A 65 3.64 -8.29 -10.19
CA CYS A 65 3.85 -9.71 -10.51
C CYS A 65 2.74 -10.28 -11.40
N GLY A 66 1.49 -9.86 -11.18
CA GLY A 66 0.36 -10.22 -12.04
C GLY A 66 0.57 -9.76 -13.48
N LEU A 67 0.98 -8.50 -13.68
CA LEU A 67 1.25 -7.93 -15.01
C LEU A 67 2.39 -8.63 -15.74
N ILE A 68 3.46 -9.01 -15.02
CA ILE A 68 4.58 -9.76 -15.61
C ILE A 68 4.12 -11.16 -16.02
N LYS A 69 3.37 -11.86 -15.14
CA LYS A 69 2.85 -13.20 -15.44
C LYS A 69 1.95 -13.22 -16.66
N THR A 70 1.01 -12.27 -16.78
CA THR A 70 0.14 -12.19 -17.95
C THR A 70 0.93 -11.87 -19.21
N SER A 71 1.87 -10.93 -19.14
CA SER A 71 2.73 -10.57 -20.28
C SER A 71 3.54 -11.76 -20.79
N VAL A 72 4.20 -12.51 -19.90
CA VAL A 72 4.94 -13.73 -20.25
C VAL A 72 4.00 -14.81 -20.77
N GLY A 73 2.81 -14.96 -20.17
CA GLY A 73 1.78 -15.88 -20.67
C GLY A 73 1.37 -15.58 -22.11
N TYR A 74 1.12 -14.31 -22.45
CA TYR A 74 0.83 -13.89 -23.82
C TYR A 74 1.97 -14.20 -24.79
N ILE A 75 3.21 -13.89 -24.40
CA ILE A 75 4.40 -14.20 -25.22
C ILE A 75 4.50 -15.71 -25.44
N SER A 76 4.25 -16.52 -24.42
CA SER A 76 4.30 -17.98 -24.50
C SER A 76 3.24 -18.55 -25.45
N VAL A 77 2.00 -18.03 -25.39
CA VAL A 77 0.93 -18.37 -26.33
C VAL A 77 1.31 -17.98 -27.77
N LEU A 78 1.81 -16.77 -27.97
CA LEU A 78 2.24 -16.31 -29.30
C LEU A 78 3.40 -17.16 -29.85
N HIS A 79 4.32 -17.60 -28.99
CA HIS A 79 5.43 -18.45 -29.38
C HIS A 79 4.98 -19.86 -29.77
N THR A 80 4.00 -20.45 -29.07
CA THR A 80 3.49 -21.79 -29.41
C THR A 80 2.61 -21.80 -30.65
N THR A 81 1.91 -20.71 -30.97
CA THR A 81 1.07 -20.61 -32.18
C THR A 81 1.88 -20.29 -33.43
N ARG A 82 3.13 -19.81 -33.27
CA ARG A 82 4.05 -19.49 -34.37
C ARG A 82 4.81 -20.73 -34.88
N ASN A 83 4.81 -21.82 -34.12
CA ASN A 83 5.44 -23.10 -34.49
C ASN A 83 4.38 -24.14 -34.86
#